data_AF-A0A418XZ38-F1
#
_entry.id   AF-A0A418XZ38-F1
#
_cell.length_a   1.000
_cell.length_b   1.000
_cell.length_c   1.000
_cell.angle_alpha   90.00
_cell.angle_beta   90.00
_cell.angle_gamma   90.00
#
_symmetry.space_group_name_H-M   'P 1'
#
loop_
_entity.id
_entity.type
_entity.pdbx_description
1 polymer ?
#
loop_
_entity_poly.entity_id
_entity_poly.type
_entity_poly.pdbx_seq_one_letter_code
_entity_poly.pdbx_strand_id
1 'polypeptide(L)'
;MWVAALPASLAAVVLFYLSDRQQRWLDQPLPGVARLLALLLALAGAVLWVMALGLGVGLMVALWLLTLPALLMALFAGHHRDTFQKVSGKMGRNP
;
A
#
# COMPACT_ATOMS: atom_id res chain seq x y z
N MET A 1 7.75 -12.82 16.53
CA MET A 1 8.25 -11.56 15.92
C MET A 1 7.76 -11.40 14.49
N TRP A 2 8.07 -12.34 13.60
CA TRP A 2 7.60 -12.38 12.20
C TRP A 2 6.09 -12.27 12.02
N VAL A 3 5.32 -12.98 12.86
CA VAL A 3 3.85 -12.97 12.88
C VAL A 3 3.26 -11.58 13.13
N ALA A 4 4.00 -10.67 13.80
CA ALA A 4 3.58 -9.29 14.02
C ALA A 4 4.20 -8.30 13.02
N ALA A 5 5.45 -8.53 12.61
CA ALA A 5 6.17 -7.64 11.70
C ALA A 5 5.54 -7.60 10.30
N LEU A 6 5.17 -8.76 9.76
CA LEU A 6 4.56 -8.88 8.44
C LEU A 6 3.20 -8.14 8.35
N PRO A 7 2.20 -8.41 9.21
CA PRO A 7 0.93 -7.68 9.14
C PRO A 7 1.09 -6.19 9.45
N ALA A 8 2.01 -5.78 10.33
CA ALA A 8 2.30 -4.37 10.56
C ALA A 8 2.82 -3.68 9.28
N SER A 9 3.77 -4.31 8.58
CA SER A 9 4.26 -3.80 7.30
C SER A 9 3.16 -3.74 6.23
N LEU A 10 2.36 -4.79 6.08
CA LEU A 10 1.28 -4.83 5.08
C LEU A 10 0.18 -3.80 5.38
N ALA A 11 -0.24 -3.69 6.64
CA ALA A 11 -1.23 -2.70 7.06
C ALA A 11 -0.73 -1.27 6.83
N ALA A 12 0.56 -1.01 7.12
CA ALA A 12 1.17 0.28 6.81
C ALA A 12 1.09 0.61 5.32
N VAL A 13 1.44 -0.33 4.42
CA VAL A 13 1.33 -0.13 2.97
C VAL A 13 -0.09 0.20 2.55
N VAL A 14 -1.07 -0.58 3.02
CA VAL A 14 -2.47 -0.36 2.66
C VAL A 14 -2.92 1.03 3.12
N LEU A 15 -2.61 1.43 4.35
CA LEU A 15 -2.99 2.74 4.87
C LEU A 15 -2.27 3.89 4.15
N PHE A 16 -0.99 3.73 3.79
CA PHE A 16 -0.29 4.71 2.97
C PHE A 16 -0.96 4.87 1.61
N TYR A 17 -1.22 3.76 0.91
CA TYR A 17 -1.88 3.79 -0.38
C TYR A 17 -3.26 4.45 -0.29
N LEU A 18 -4.08 4.03 0.68
CA LEU A 18 -5.44 4.53 0.83
C LEU A 18 -5.54 5.96 1.37
N SER A 19 -4.45 6.52 1.87
CA SER A 19 -4.38 7.91 2.32
C SER A 19 -3.71 8.84 1.31
N ASP A 20 -3.17 8.32 0.21
CA ASP A 20 -2.57 9.12 -0.84
C ASP A 20 -3.64 9.83 -1.68
N ARG A 21 -3.36 11.05 -2.15
CA ARG A 21 -4.28 11.80 -3.03
C ARG A 21 -4.28 11.30 -4.47
N GLN A 22 -3.19 10.67 -4.90
CA GLN A 22 -2.99 10.11 -6.22
C GLN A 22 -3.52 8.67 -6.34
N GLN A 23 -4.10 8.12 -5.26
CA GLN A 23 -4.69 6.79 -5.31
C GLN A 23 -5.90 6.76 -6.25
N ARG A 24 -6.23 5.56 -6.76
CA ARG A 24 -7.29 5.38 -7.75
C ARG A 24 -8.47 4.53 -7.27
N TRP A 25 -8.34 3.90 -6.10
CA TRP A 25 -9.35 2.97 -5.54
C TRP A 25 -10.46 3.66 -4.75
N LEU A 26 -10.18 4.77 -4.09
CA LEU A 26 -11.19 5.57 -3.40
C LEU A 26 -11.41 6.89 -4.12
N ASP A 27 -12.65 7.39 -4.08
CA ASP A 27 -12.99 8.70 -4.62
C ASP A 27 -12.40 9.84 -3.76
N GLN A 28 -12.21 9.57 -2.46
CA GLN A 28 -11.57 10.49 -1.52
C GLN A 28 -10.51 9.76 -0.69
N PRO A 29 -9.37 10.40 -0.39
CA PRO A 29 -8.33 9.81 0.44
C PRO A 29 -8.77 9.65 1.89
N LEU A 30 -8.22 8.64 2.56
CA LEU A 30 -8.34 8.50 4.01
C LEU A 30 -7.80 9.76 4.73
N PRO A 31 -8.32 10.06 5.94
CA PRO A 31 -7.89 11.22 6.70
C PRO A 31 -6.40 11.15 7.04
N GLY A 32 -5.77 12.32 7.23
CA GLY A 32 -4.34 12.42 7.53
C GLY A 32 -3.90 11.62 8.77
N VAL A 33 -4.81 11.38 9.72
CA VAL A 33 -4.58 10.50 10.88
C VAL A 33 -4.21 9.08 10.46
N ALA A 34 -4.76 8.57 9.36
CA ALA A 34 -4.41 7.26 8.82
C ALA A 34 -2.94 7.20 8.34
N ARG A 35 -2.38 8.31 7.84
CA ARG A 35 -0.95 8.41 7.48
C ARG A 35 -0.06 8.30 8.70
N LEU A 36 -0.45 8.93 9.80
CA LEU A 36 0.29 8.84 11.06
C LEU A 36 0.28 7.39 11.57
N LEU A 37 -0.87 6.72 11.54
CA LEU A 37 -0.96 5.31 11.91
C LEU A 37 -0.11 4.43 10.99
N ALA A 38 -0.13 4.68 9.67
CA ALA A 38 0.71 3.98 8.71
C ALA A 38 2.21 4.14 9.02
N LEU A 39 2.65 5.36 9.34
CA LEU A 39 4.04 5.63 9.75
C LEU A 39 4.42 4.86 11.01
N LEU A 40 3.57 4.86 12.03
CA LEU A 40 3.83 4.15 13.27
C LEU A 40 3.93 2.63 13.05
N LEU A 41 3.04 2.07 12.23
CA LEU A 41 3.07 0.65 11.87
C LEU A 41 4.29 0.29 11.03
N ALA A 42 4.70 1.16 10.09
CA ALA A 42 5.91 0.96 9.30
C ALA A 42 7.17 0.97 10.18
N LEU A 43 7.26 1.93 11.11
CA LEU A 43 8.37 2.04 12.06
C LEU A 43 8.42 0.80 12.98
N ALA A 44 7.29 0.43 13.57
CA ALA A 44 7.19 -0.75 14.42
C ALA A 44 7.57 -2.03 13.67
N GLY A 45 7.07 -2.20 12.44
CA GLY A 45 7.45 -3.30 11.55
C GLY A 45 8.94 -3.33 11.29
N ALA A 46 9.55 -2.19 10.92
CA ALA A 46 10.98 -2.09 10.67
C ALA A 46 11.83 -2.46 11.90
N VAL A 47 11.45 -1.99 13.10
CA VAL A 47 12.11 -2.37 14.35
C VAL A 47 12.01 -3.88 14.58
N LEU A 48 10.83 -4.47 14.40
CA LEU A 48 10.65 -5.92 14.57
C LEU A 48 11.48 -6.72 13.56
N TRP A 49 11.60 -6.25 12.32
CA TRP A 49 12.45 -6.85 11.29
C TRP A 49 13.93 -6.77 11.65
N VAL A 50 14.40 -5.61 12.12
CA VAL A 50 15.78 -5.42 12.59
C VAL A 50 16.09 -6.29 13.79
N MET A 51 15.18 -6.40 14.76
CA MET A 51 15.36 -7.27 15.92
C MET A 51 15.38 -8.75 15.54
N ALA A 52 14.67 -9.16 14.48
CA ALA A 52 14.59 -10.55 14.04
C ALA A 52 15.77 -10.97 13.14
N LEU A 53 16.32 -10.04 12.34
CA LEU A 53 17.25 -10.34 11.24
C LEU A 53 18.57 -9.56 11.29
N GLY A 54 18.73 -8.66 12.26
CA GLY A 54 19.83 -7.71 12.32
C GLY A 54 19.58 -6.46 11.46
N LEU A 55 20.41 -5.44 11.65
CA LEU A 55 20.19 -4.10 11.08
C LEU A 55 20.13 -4.11 9.54
N GLY A 56 21.09 -4.73 8.88
CA GLY A 56 21.18 -4.72 7.41
C GLY A 56 20.04 -5.48 6.74
N VAL A 57 19.91 -6.77 7.05
CA VAL A 57 18.88 -7.64 6.45
C VAL A 57 17.48 -7.21 6.88
N GLY A 58 17.30 -6.85 8.16
CA GLY A 58 16.01 -6.42 8.69
C GLY A 58 15.50 -5.13 8.03
N LEU A 59 16.35 -4.10 7.89
CA LEU A 59 15.96 -2.89 7.16
C LEU A 59 15.69 -3.18 5.69
N MET A 60 16.51 -4.00 5.04
CA MET A 60 16.29 -4.38 3.65
C MET A 60 14.92 -5.05 3.48
N VAL A 61 14.59 -6.05 4.30
CA VAL A 61 13.29 -6.74 4.26
C VAL A 61 12.15 -5.76 4.54
N ALA A 62 12.27 -4.91 5.56
CA ALA A 62 11.24 -3.93 5.90
C ALA A 62 10.95 -2.98 4.72
N LEU A 63 11.99 -2.45 4.07
CA LEU A 63 11.86 -1.55 2.92
C LEU A 63 11.27 -2.27 1.70
N TRP A 64 11.68 -3.51 1.42
CA TRP A 64 11.13 -4.29 0.32
C TRP A 64 9.66 -4.66 0.53
N LEU A 65 9.28 -5.01 1.76
CA LEU A 65 7.88 -5.29 2.13
C LEU A 65 7.00 -4.03 2.13
N LEU A 66 7.58 -2.84 2.27
CA LEU A 66 6.84 -1.59 2.03
C LEU A 66 6.70 -1.29 0.54
N THR A 67 7.76 -1.52 -0.24
CA THR A 67 7.85 -1.06 -1.64
C THR A 67 7.10 -1.96 -2.61
N LEU A 68 7.31 -3.28 -2.57
CA LEU A 68 6.71 -4.19 -3.56
C LEU A 68 5.17 -4.21 -3.49
N PRO A 69 4.54 -4.33 -2.31
CA PRO A 69 3.09 -4.35 -2.26
C PRO A 69 2.49 -2.98 -2.65
N ALA A 70 3.19 -1.87 -2.39
CA ALA A 70 2.76 -0.54 -2.82
C ALA A 70 2.77 -0.43 -4.36
N LEU A 71 3.83 -0.92 -5.01
CA LEU A 71 3.91 -1.00 -6.48
C LEU A 71 2.80 -1.88 -7.05
N LEU A 72 2.57 -3.05 -6.46
CA LEU A 72 1.49 -3.95 -6.88
C LEU A 72 0.12 -3.28 -6.76
N MET A 73 -0.17 -2.62 -5.64
CA MET A 73 -1.43 -1.88 -5.47
C MET A 73 -1.60 -0.81 -6.55
N ALA A 74 -0.56 -0.01 -6.83
CA ALA A 74 -0.62 1.00 -7.87
C ALA A 74 -0.90 0.40 -9.26
N LEU A 75 -0.27 -0.72 -9.59
CA LEU A 75 -0.48 -1.43 -10.86
C LEU A 75 -1.90 -2.02 -10.97
N PHE A 76 -2.37 -2.72 -9.92
CA PHE A 76 -3.71 -3.31 -9.91
C PHE A 76 -4.80 -2.24 -9.97
N ALA A 77 -4.65 -1.15 -9.23
CA ALA A 77 -5.59 -0.04 -9.25
C ALA A 77 -5.65 0.67 -10.60
N GLY A 78 -4.50 0.85 -11.25
CA GLY A 78 -4.44 1.37 -12.63
C GLY A 78 -5.19 0.45 -13.59
N HIS A 79 -4.87 -0.84 -13.58
CA HIS A 79 -5.49 -1.82 -14.47
C HIS A 79 -7.02 -1.91 -14.32
N HIS A 80 -7.53 -1.93 -13.08
CA HIS A 80 -8.96 -2.02 -12.83
C HIS A 80 -9.69 -0.76 -13.33
N ARG A 81 -9.21 0.44 -12.97
CA ARG A 81 -9.87 1.70 -13.33
C ARG A 81 -9.89 1.92 -14.84
N ASP A 82 -8.78 1.64 -15.53
CA ASP A 82 -8.67 1.80 -16.98
C ASP A 82 -9.58 0.81 -17.72
N THR A 83 -9.79 -0.38 -17.17
CA THR A 83 -10.71 -1.39 -17.72
C THR A 83 -12.17 -0.92 -17.63
N PHE A 84 -12.60 -0.36 -16.50
CA PHE A 84 -13.95 0.18 -16.34
C PHE A 84 -14.24 1.35 -17.28
N GLN A 85 -13.28 2.27 -17.49
CA GLN A 85 -13.45 3.38 -18.43
C GLN A 85 -13.62 2.90 -19.88
N LYS A 86 -12.89 1.86 -20.30
CA LYS A 86 -13.04 1.27 -21.64
C LYS A 86 -14.41 0.61 -21.85
N VAL A 87 -14.97 -0.05 -20.83
CA VAL A 87 -16.30 -0.68 -20.90
C VAL A 87 -17.40 0.38 -20.94
N SER A 88 -17.35 1.38 -20.04
CA SER A 88 -18.31 2.48 -20.02
C SER A 88 -18.34 3.27 -21.34
N GLY A 89 -17.16 3.55 -21.92
CA GLY A 89 -17.05 4.24 -23.21
C GLY A 89 -17.56 3.43 -24.42
N LYS A 90 -17.57 2.09 -24.35
CA LYS A 90 -18.21 1.24 -25.38
C LYS A 90 -19.73 1.24 -25.25
N MET A 91 -20.25 1.26 -24.03
CA MET A 91 -21.70 1.22 -23.77
C MET A 91 -22.40 2.54 -24.15
N GLY A 92 -21.73 3.68 -23.98
CA GLY A 92 -22.22 4.99 -24.43
C GLY A 92 -22.09 5.28 -25.93
N ARG A 93 -21.54 4.34 -26.72
CA ARG A 93 -21.34 4.46 -28.17
C ARG A 93 -22.20 3.52 -29.01
N ASN A 94 -23.19 2.86 -28.41
CA ASN A 94 -24.21 2.15 -29.18
C ASN A 94 -25.29 3.17 -29.60
N PRO A 95 -25.41 3.50 -30.91
CA PRO A 95 -26.53 4.28 -31.43
C PRO A 95 -27.86 3.51 -31.36
#